data_AF-A0A2E9MAF1-F1
#
_entry.id   AF-A0A2E9MAF1-F1
#
_cell.length_a   1.000
_cell.length_b   1.000
_cell.length_c   1.000
_cell.angle_alpha   90.00
_cell.angle_beta   90.00
_cell.angle_gamma   90.00
#
_symmetry.space_group_name_H-M   'P 1'
#
loop_
_entity.id
_entity.type
_entity.pdbx_description
1 polymer ?
#
loop_
_entity_poly.entity_id
_entity_poly.type
_entity_poly.pdbx_seq_one_letter_code
_entity_poly.pdbx_strand_id
1 'polypeptide(L)'
;MPTFLDKAWFAKRSEGAIEQQKWFIHVGSGGSVRDIKTPVHLRRRRAHEFMLRNNRESIAHNLRWIQVLGMSGDQVTAKAVQSTRLGRHLDPDEFWSTVVLFLSSNPMIDPALVGPVIDYVHHMRYARRRIVREGGGVDEAPAPQPSFTMKGRSATKLLRQVEAWHSHLARVQDVVFQSWQTCGLRPYELDDESVAGWPSSGTFCVKPENEGARAQMSCRRRDGHRCVVAPSRCGRLARSCSGRCRPEHGRGAERATQAAR
;
A
#
# COMPACT_ATOMS: atom_id res chain seq x y z
N MET A 1 -34.41 2.32 1.45
CA MET A 1 -33.34 2.66 0.50
C MET A 1 -32.00 2.29 1.15
N PRO A 2 -31.09 1.56 0.50
CA PRO A 2 -29.78 1.24 1.07
C PRO A 2 -28.91 2.47 1.31
N THR A 3 -28.32 2.61 2.51
CA THR A 3 -27.57 3.81 2.93
C THR A 3 -26.33 4.09 2.09
N PHE A 4 -25.73 3.07 1.48
CA PHE A 4 -24.54 3.24 0.66
C PHE A 4 -24.81 4.04 -0.63
N LEU A 5 -26.06 4.09 -1.11
CA LEU A 5 -26.43 4.84 -2.30
C LEU A 5 -26.48 6.35 -2.03
N ASP A 6 -26.64 6.78 -0.77
CA ASP A 6 -26.59 8.18 -0.37
C ASP A 6 -25.24 8.82 -0.75
N LYS A 7 -24.17 8.02 -0.82
CA LYS A 7 -22.83 8.46 -1.24
C LYS A 7 -22.78 9.05 -2.65
N ALA A 8 -23.75 8.76 -3.51
CA ALA A 8 -23.87 9.38 -4.83
C ALA A 8 -24.01 10.92 -4.76
N TRP A 9 -24.62 11.44 -3.68
CA TRP A 9 -24.83 12.87 -3.49
C TRP A 9 -23.59 13.61 -2.97
N PHE A 10 -22.65 12.88 -2.36
CA PHE A 10 -21.43 13.44 -1.77
C PHE A 10 -20.19 13.30 -2.68
N ALA A 11 -20.33 12.66 -3.84
CA ALA A 11 -19.25 12.52 -4.81
C ALA A 11 -18.96 13.85 -5.53
N LYS A 12 -17.69 14.10 -5.88
CA LYS A 12 -17.32 15.25 -6.72
C LYS A 12 -18.06 15.19 -8.06
N ARG A 13 -18.54 16.35 -8.53
CA ARG A 13 -19.29 16.48 -9.78
C ARG A 13 -18.46 15.91 -10.94
N SER A 14 -18.92 14.79 -11.47
CA SER A 14 -18.34 14.03 -12.59
C SER A 14 -19.46 13.31 -13.31
N GLU A 15 -19.25 12.88 -14.55
CA GLU A 15 -20.26 12.13 -15.31
C GLU A 15 -20.71 10.86 -14.56
N GLY A 16 -19.75 10.11 -13.99
CA GLY A 16 -20.05 8.92 -13.19
C GLY A 16 -20.82 9.21 -11.89
N ALA A 17 -20.61 10.38 -11.27
CA ALA A 17 -21.40 10.79 -10.11
C ALA A 17 -22.84 11.14 -10.48
N ILE A 18 -23.04 11.81 -11.63
CA ILE A 18 -24.38 12.13 -12.16
C ILE A 18 -25.14 10.83 -12.50
N GLU A 19 -24.47 9.84 -13.08
CA GLU A 19 -25.06 8.52 -13.33
C GLU A 19 -25.48 7.84 -12.02
N GLN A 20 -24.61 7.82 -11.01
CA GLN A 20 -24.94 7.25 -9.69
C GLN A 20 -26.13 7.95 -9.02
N GLN A 21 -26.28 9.27 -9.19
CA GLN A 21 -27.45 10.01 -8.72
C GLN A 21 -28.72 9.60 -9.48
N LYS A 22 -28.64 9.40 -10.80
CA LYS A 22 -29.77 8.85 -11.58
C LYS A 22 -30.16 7.45 -11.10
N TRP A 23 -29.18 6.63 -10.71
CA TRP A 23 -29.44 5.32 -10.13
C TRP A 23 -30.19 5.44 -8.80
N PHE A 24 -29.74 6.34 -7.92
CA PHE A 24 -30.43 6.65 -6.66
C PHE A 24 -31.89 7.05 -6.90
N ILE A 25 -32.14 8.00 -7.79
CA ILE A 25 -33.49 8.49 -8.11
C ILE A 25 -34.34 7.35 -8.67
N HIS A 26 -33.81 6.56 -9.62
CA HIS A 26 -34.55 5.45 -10.22
C HIS A 26 -35.00 4.42 -9.18
N VAL A 27 -34.09 3.99 -8.29
CA VAL A 27 -34.42 3.05 -7.21
C VAL A 27 -35.36 3.69 -6.18
N GLY A 28 -35.16 4.96 -5.86
CA GLY A 28 -36.00 5.72 -4.93
C GLY A 28 -37.45 5.86 -5.41
N SER A 29 -37.65 5.98 -6.72
CA SER A 29 -38.98 6.02 -7.36
C SER A 29 -39.65 4.64 -7.50
N GLY A 30 -39.08 3.59 -6.91
CA GLY A 30 -39.61 2.21 -7.00
C GLY A 30 -39.16 1.43 -8.25
N GLY A 31 -38.24 1.98 -9.04
CA GLY A 31 -37.64 1.30 -10.18
C GLY A 31 -36.77 0.12 -9.78
N SER A 32 -36.68 -0.89 -10.65
CA SER A 32 -35.85 -2.07 -10.42
C SER A 32 -34.38 -1.76 -10.69
N VAL A 33 -33.50 -2.15 -9.76
CA VAL A 33 -32.04 -1.97 -9.88
C VAL A 33 -31.46 -2.64 -11.13
N ARG A 34 -32.18 -3.62 -11.70
CA ARG A 34 -31.78 -4.34 -12.92
C ARG A 34 -31.89 -3.47 -14.18
N ASP A 35 -32.72 -2.44 -14.15
CA ASP A 35 -33.01 -1.61 -15.32
C ASP A 35 -31.97 -0.50 -15.48
N ILE A 36 -31.08 -0.38 -14.48
CA ILE A 36 -30.01 0.59 -14.42
C ILE A 36 -28.81 0.11 -15.22
N LYS A 37 -28.21 1.01 -16.02
CA LYS A 37 -26.97 0.75 -16.74
C LYS A 37 -25.77 0.87 -15.80
N THR A 38 -25.49 -0.20 -15.05
CA THR A 38 -24.28 -0.32 -14.24
C THR A 38 -23.16 -1.02 -15.03
N PRO A 39 -21.88 -0.74 -14.73
CA PRO A 39 -20.76 -1.42 -15.38
C PRO A 39 -20.86 -2.95 -15.20
N VAL A 40 -21.24 -3.40 -14.01
CA VAL A 40 -21.50 -4.82 -13.73
C VAL A 40 -22.96 -5.14 -14.06
N HIS A 41 -23.20 -6.14 -14.92
CA HIS A 41 -24.56 -6.58 -15.19
C HIS A 41 -25.20 -7.30 -13.98
N LEU A 42 -26.32 -6.77 -13.49
CA LEU A 42 -27.04 -7.26 -12.32
C LEU A 42 -28.19 -8.20 -12.70
N ARG A 43 -27.95 -9.51 -12.55
CA ARG A 43 -29.02 -10.53 -12.62
C ARG A 43 -29.92 -10.46 -11.38
N ARG A 44 -31.11 -11.08 -11.41
CA ARG A 44 -32.10 -11.06 -10.31
C ARG A 44 -31.49 -11.32 -8.91
N ARG A 45 -30.71 -12.41 -8.75
CA ARG A 45 -30.05 -12.76 -7.48
C ARG A 45 -29.07 -11.68 -7.01
N ARG A 46 -28.26 -11.13 -7.94
CA ARG A 46 -27.27 -10.08 -7.65
C ARG A 46 -27.94 -8.75 -7.30
N ALA A 47 -29.01 -8.38 -8.01
CA ALA A 47 -29.77 -7.16 -7.72
C ALA A 47 -30.42 -7.21 -6.34
N HIS A 48 -30.96 -8.38 -5.95
CA HIS A 48 -31.47 -8.59 -4.60
C HIS A 48 -30.36 -8.44 -3.56
N GLU A 49 -29.20 -9.08 -3.77
CA GLU A 49 -28.06 -8.96 -2.85
C GLU A 49 -27.50 -7.53 -2.77
N PHE A 50 -27.56 -6.77 -3.87
CA PHE A 50 -27.19 -5.35 -3.92
C PHE A 50 -28.07 -4.50 -3.01
N MET A 51 -29.37 -4.77 -2.98
CA MET A 51 -30.31 -4.02 -2.15
C MET A 51 -30.27 -4.43 -0.67
N LEU A 52 -29.87 -5.66 -0.36
CA LEU A 52 -29.79 -6.11 1.03
C LEU A 52 -28.53 -5.65 1.77
N ARG A 53 -27.44 -5.35 1.05
CA ARG A 53 -26.15 -5.05 1.69
C ARG A 53 -26.05 -3.58 2.09
N ASN A 54 -26.14 -3.31 3.39
CA ASN A 54 -26.18 -1.94 3.93
C ASN A 54 -24.81 -1.34 4.34
N ASN A 55 -23.67 -2.02 4.11
CA ASN A 55 -22.41 -1.72 4.82
C ASN A 55 -21.16 -1.74 3.92
N ARG A 56 -21.18 -1.10 2.74
CA ARG A 56 -19.92 -0.90 1.99
C ARG A 56 -19.62 0.58 1.79
N GLU A 57 -18.32 0.86 1.70
CA GLU A 57 -17.79 2.22 1.71
C GLU A 57 -18.15 3.01 0.44
N SER A 58 -18.57 2.36 -0.64
CA SER A 58 -18.99 3.02 -1.86
C SER A 58 -19.93 2.14 -2.69
N ILE A 59 -20.62 2.77 -3.65
CA ILE A 59 -21.41 2.08 -4.68
C ILE A 59 -20.50 1.13 -5.49
N ALA A 60 -19.29 1.58 -5.81
CA ALA A 60 -18.27 0.80 -6.51
C ALA A 60 -17.89 -0.48 -5.73
N HIS A 61 -17.65 -0.36 -4.42
CA HIS A 61 -17.36 -1.50 -3.56
C HIS A 61 -18.48 -2.53 -3.56
N ASN A 62 -19.73 -2.07 -3.41
CA ASN A 62 -20.88 -2.97 -3.40
C ASN A 62 -21.04 -3.70 -4.73
N LEU A 63 -20.93 -2.99 -5.86
CA LEU A 63 -21.01 -3.59 -7.19
C LEU A 63 -19.92 -4.64 -7.40
N ARG A 64 -18.65 -4.33 -7.06
CA ARG A 64 -17.54 -5.28 -7.19
C ARG A 64 -17.68 -6.50 -6.28
N TRP A 65 -18.16 -6.30 -5.06
CA TRP A 65 -18.43 -7.41 -4.14
C TRP A 65 -19.38 -8.43 -4.75
N ILE A 66 -20.51 -7.93 -5.26
CA ILE A 66 -21.59 -8.76 -5.79
C ILE A 66 -21.20 -9.36 -7.14
N GLN A 67 -20.35 -8.68 -7.90
CA GLN A 67 -19.73 -9.25 -9.09
C GLN A 67 -18.92 -10.50 -8.74
N VAL A 68 -18.00 -10.39 -7.78
CA VAL A 68 -17.14 -11.51 -7.35
C VAL A 68 -17.96 -12.67 -6.80
N LEU A 69 -18.87 -12.40 -5.85
CA LEU A 69 -19.74 -13.45 -5.29
C LEU A 69 -20.66 -14.05 -6.36
N GLY A 70 -21.13 -13.23 -7.29
CA GLY A 70 -21.97 -13.66 -8.39
C GLY A 70 -21.24 -14.45 -9.47
N MET A 71 -19.91 -14.49 -9.46
CA MET A 71 -19.03 -15.27 -10.35
C MET A 71 -18.47 -16.52 -9.65
N SER A 72 -19.06 -16.93 -8.53
CA SER A 72 -18.60 -18.04 -7.68
C SER A 72 -17.28 -17.78 -6.95
N GLY A 73 -16.86 -16.51 -6.82
CA GLY A 73 -15.75 -16.13 -5.97
C GLY A 73 -16.11 -16.18 -4.48
N ASP A 74 -15.08 -16.26 -3.64
CA ASP A 74 -15.23 -16.27 -2.19
C ASP A 74 -15.18 -14.85 -1.60
N GLN A 75 -15.51 -14.74 -0.31
CA GLN A 75 -15.51 -13.45 0.38
C GLN A 75 -14.09 -12.86 0.53
N VAL A 76 -13.05 -13.71 0.59
CA VAL A 76 -11.67 -13.25 0.74
C VAL A 76 -11.19 -12.61 -0.57
N THR A 77 -11.44 -13.25 -1.72
CA THR A 77 -11.16 -12.64 -3.03
C THR A 77 -11.96 -11.36 -3.23
N ALA A 78 -13.24 -11.35 -2.81
CA ALA A 78 -14.06 -10.15 -2.92
C ALA A 78 -13.48 -8.97 -2.12
N LYS A 79 -12.99 -9.22 -0.90
CA LYS A 79 -12.32 -8.21 -0.07
C LYS A 79 -11.00 -7.75 -0.68
N ALA A 80 -10.21 -8.68 -1.22
CA ALA A 80 -8.95 -8.36 -1.89
C ALA A 80 -9.17 -7.46 -3.11
N VAL A 81 -10.12 -7.82 -3.99
CA VAL A 81 -10.49 -6.99 -5.15
C VAL A 81 -10.99 -5.60 -4.70
N GLN A 82 -11.78 -5.54 -3.63
CA GLN A 82 -12.25 -4.26 -3.07
C GLN A 82 -11.13 -3.35 -2.58
N SER A 83 -10.04 -3.89 -2.01
CA SER A 83 -8.89 -3.09 -1.59
C SER A 83 -8.07 -2.50 -2.75
N THR A 84 -8.33 -2.92 -3.98
CA THR A 84 -7.59 -2.46 -5.17
C THR A 84 -8.19 -1.21 -5.81
N ARG A 85 -7.62 -0.79 -6.94
CA ARG A 85 -8.20 0.25 -7.81
C ARG A 85 -9.65 -0.05 -8.21
N LEU A 86 -10.01 -1.31 -8.45
CA LEU A 86 -11.35 -1.70 -8.92
C LEU A 86 -12.45 -1.43 -7.88
N GLY A 87 -12.12 -1.44 -6.59
CA GLY A 87 -13.05 -1.08 -5.53
C GLY A 87 -13.27 0.43 -5.37
N ARG A 88 -12.35 1.24 -5.89
CA ARG A 88 -12.39 2.72 -5.82
C ARG A 88 -12.97 3.36 -7.07
N HIS A 89 -12.79 2.73 -8.23
CA HIS A 89 -13.22 3.25 -9.52
C HIS A 89 -14.14 2.28 -10.28
N LEU A 90 -15.21 2.83 -10.85
CA LEU A 90 -16.12 2.12 -11.74
C LEU A 90 -15.64 2.27 -13.19
N ASP A 91 -14.48 1.69 -13.49
CA ASP A 91 -13.96 1.64 -14.86
C ASP A 91 -14.86 0.75 -15.75
N PRO A 92 -14.95 1.02 -17.07
CA PRO A 92 -15.76 0.23 -18.00
C PRO A 92 -15.46 -1.28 -17.88
N ASP A 93 -16.51 -2.07 -17.70
CA ASP A 93 -16.37 -3.36 -17.03
C ASP A 93 -16.11 -4.55 -17.95
N GLU A 94 -16.29 -4.47 -19.27
CA GLU A 94 -16.27 -5.69 -20.09
C GLU A 94 -14.93 -6.45 -19.98
N PHE A 95 -13.81 -5.72 -20.04
CA PHE A 95 -12.50 -6.29 -19.80
C PHE A 95 -12.28 -6.68 -18.33
N TRP A 96 -12.62 -5.79 -17.38
CA TRP A 96 -12.40 -6.05 -15.96
C TRP A 96 -13.25 -7.20 -15.42
N SER A 97 -14.43 -7.44 -15.99
CA SER A 97 -15.25 -8.62 -15.75
C SER A 97 -14.49 -9.90 -16.08
N THR A 98 -13.67 -9.92 -17.13
CA THR A 98 -12.84 -11.10 -17.45
C THR A 98 -11.70 -11.29 -16.44
N VAL A 99 -11.14 -10.20 -15.90
CA VAL A 99 -10.11 -10.25 -14.86
C VAL A 99 -10.70 -10.73 -13.53
N VAL A 100 -11.85 -10.18 -13.12
CA VAL A 100 -12.55 -10.59 -11.90
C VAL A 100 -12.98 -12.05 -11.99
N LEU A 101 -13.51 -12.47 -13.14
CA LEU A 101 -13.83 -13.88 -13.40
C LEU A 101 -12.59 -14.76 -13.25
N PHE A 102 -11.47 -14.38 -13.89
CA PHE A 102 -10.21 -15.10 -13.78
C PHE A 102 -9.74 -15.25 -12.32
N LEU A 103 -9.80 -14.18 -11.52
CA LEU A 103 -9.44 -14.24 -10.10
C LEU A 103 -10.38 -15.16 -9.32
N SER A 104 -11.70 -15.07 -9.54
CA SER A 104 -12.67 -15.96 -8.88
C SER A 104 -12.53 -17.43 -9.26
N SER A 105 -12.08 -17.73 -10.48
CA SER A 105 -11.84 -19.11 -10.93
C SER A 105 -10.52 -19.70 -10.42
N ASN A 106 -9.62 -18.90 -9.84
CA ASN A 106 -8.31 -19.34 -9.36
C ASN A 106 -8.14 -19.02 -7.86
N PRO A 107 -8.86 -19.73 -6.96
CA PRO A 107 -8.80 -19.48 -5.51
C PRO A 107 -7.43 -19.78 -4.88
N MET A 108 -6.53 -20.44 -5.62
CA MET A 108 -5.14 -20.69 -5.22
C MET A 108 -4.24 -19.44 -5.25
N ILE A 109 -4.71 -18.33 -5.83
CA ILE A 109 -3.98 -17.06 -5.82
C ILE A 109 -4.10 -16.46 -4.43
N ASP A 110 -2.96 -16.16 -3.81
CA ASP A 110 -2.93 -15.44 -2.53
C ASP A 110 -3.68 -14.10 -2.67
N PRO A 111 -4.68 -13.81 -1.81
CA PRO A 111 -5.35 -12.52 -1.75
C PRO A 111 -4.41 -11.30 -1.74
N ALA A 112 -3.22 -11.40 -1.17
CA ALA A 112 -2.21 -10.34 -1.17
C ALA A 112 -1.69 -10.00 -2.57
N LEU A 113 -1.70 -10.96 -3.51
CA LEU A 113 -1.24 -10.78 -4.88
C LEU A 113 -2.31 -10.18 -5.81
N VAL A 114 -3.57 -10.11 -5.37
CA VAL A 114 -4.66 -9.55 -6.17
C VAL A 114 -4.42 -8.08 -6.54
N GLY A 115 -3.91 -7.27 -5.59
CA GLY A 115 -3.50 -5.89 -5.82
C GLY A 115 -2.45 -5.77 -6.93
N PRO A 116 -1.25 -6.37 -6.73
CA PRO A 116 -0.19 -6.42 -7.74
C PRO A 116 -0.65 -6.90 -9.13
N VAL A 117 -1.50 -7.93 -9.19
CA VAL A 117 -2.04 -8.44 -10.46
C VAL A 117 -2.89 -7.38 -11.16
N ILE A 118 -3.80 -6.73 -10.43
CA ILE A 118 -4.66 -5.68 -10.99
C ILE A 118 -3.82 -4.49 -11.47
N ASP A 119 -2.81 -4.09 -10.70
CA ASP A 119 -1.92 -2.98 -11.04
C ASP A 119 -1.07 -3.31 -12.28
N TYR A 120 -0.54 -4.53 -12.38
CA TYR A 120 0.17 -5.00 -13.55
C TYR A 120 -0.71 -4.99 -14.80
N VAL A 121 -1.92 -5.56 -14.71
CA VAL A 121 -2.86 -5.61 -15.83
C VAL A 121 -3.26 -4.20 -16.27
N HIS A 122 -3.52 -3.30 -15.32
CA HIS A 122 -3.79 -1.91 -15.61
C HIS A 122 -2.59 -1.25 -16.31
N HIS A 123 -1.37 -1.48 -15.82
CA HIS A 123 -0.16 -0.93 -16.43
C HIS A 123 0.04 -1.42 -17.87
N MET A 124 -0.15 -2.72 -18.12
CA MET A 124 0.03 -3.30 -19.44
C MET A 124 -0.99 -2.79 -20.47
N ARG A 125 -2.24 -2.57 -20.05
CA ARG A 125 -3.34 -2.22 -20.96
C ARG A 125 -3.59 -0.73 -21.11
N TYR A 126 -3.40 0.06 -20.05
CA TYR A 126 -3.87 1.46 -20.00
C TYR A 126 -2.77 2.49 -19.68
N ALA A 127 -1.64 2.11 -19.09
CA ALA A 127 -0.63 3.10 -18.71
C ALA A 127 0.08 3.65 -19.94
N ARG A 128 -0.11 4.95 -20.21
CA ARG A 128 0.71 5.71 -21.17
C ARG A 128 2.15 5.73 -20.70
N ARG A 129 3.08 5.64 -21.65
CA ARG A 129 4.52 5.66 -21.37
C ARG A 129 5.15 6.88 -21.99
N ARG A 130 6.16 7.43 -21.33
CA ARG A 130 7.00 8.48 -21.88
C ARG A 130 8.24 7.83 -22.47
N ILE A 131 8.46 7.98 -23.77
CA ILE A 131 9.64 7.46 -24.47
C ILE A 131 10.50 8.65 -24.88
N VAL A 132 11.77 8.61 -24.52
CA VAL A 132 12.75 9.62 -24.96
C VAL A 132 13.15 9.25 -26.39
N ARG A 133 12.89 10.14 -27.34
CA ARG A 133 13.41 10.02 -28.71
C ARG A 133 14.92 10.22 -28.72
N GLU A 134 15.60 9.63 -29.68
CA GLU A 134 17.05 9.80 -29.89
C GLU A 134 17.48 11.27 -30.07
N GLY A 135 16.56 12.18 -30.42
CA GLY A 135 16.77 13.63 -30.51
C GLY A 135 16.44 14.43 -29.24
N GLY A 136 16.23 13.80 -28.08
CA GLY A 136 16.00 14.49 -26.80
C GLY A 136 14.56 14.95 -26.52
N GLY A 137 13.61 14.66 -27.42
CA GLY A 137 12.18 14.89 -27.18
C GLY A 137 11.53 13.77 -26.36
N VAL A 138 10.54 14.09 -25.52
CA VAL A 138 9.76 13.10 -24.77
C VAL A 138 8.41 12.91 -25.45
N ASP A 139 8.17 11.72 -26.00
CA ASP A 139 6.90 11.35 -26.60
C ASP A 139 6.01 10.58 -25.63
N GLU A 140 4.70 10.79 -25.72
CA GLU A 140 3.72 9.88 -25.12
C GLU A 140 3.46 8.69 -26.06
N ALA A 141 3.94 7.52 -25.67
CA ALA A 141 3.66 6.26 -26.33
C ALA A 141 2.43 5.56 -25.72
N PRO A 142 1.71 4.75 -26.53
CA PRO A 142 0.60 3.95 -26.04
C PRO A 142 1.06 2.90 -25.02
N ALA A 143 0.07 2.31 -24.34
CA ALA A 143 0.30 1.23 -23.38
C ALA A 143 1.11 0.08 -24.00
N PRO A 144 1.89 -0.67 -23.19
CA PRO A 144 2.71 -1.78 -23.70
C PRO A 144 1.93 -2.79 -24.53
N GLN A 145 0.71 -3.13 -24.11
CA GLN A 145 -0.16 -4.11 -24.74
C GLN A 145 -1.62 -3.62 -24.71
N PRO A 146 -2.04 -2.75 -25.63
CA PRO A 146 -3.41 -2.22 -25.63
C PRO A 146 -4.47 -3.31 -25.87
N SER A 147 -4.10 -4.38 -26.58
CA SER A 147 -4.93 -5.56 -26.87
C SER A 147 -4.83 -6.67 -25.81
N PHE A 148 -4.32 -6.37 -24.61
CA PHE A 148 -4.11 -7.35 -23.54
C PHE A 148 -5.40 -8.11 -23.19
N THR A 149 -5.39 -9.44 -23.26
CA THR A 149 -6.54 -10.30 -22.91
C THR A 149 -6.19 -11.32 -21.83
N MET A 150 -7.19 -11.65 -21.00
CA MET A 150 -7.11 -12.69 -19.98
C MET A 150 -7.42 -14.09 -20.52
N LYS A 151 -8.08 -14.20 -21.68
CA LYS A 151 -8.52 -15.47 -22.24
C LYS A 151 -7.30 -16.36 -22.56
N GLY A 152 -7.30 -17.58 -22.03
CA GLY A 152 -6.24 -18.57 -22.27
C GLY A 152 -4.94 -18.35 -21.48
N ARG A 153 -4.91 -17.41 -20.52
CA ARG A 153 -3.74 -17.23 -19.66
C ARG A 153 -3.74 -18.21 -18.49
N SER A 154 -2.55 -18.69 -18.14
CA SER A 154 -2.31 -19.49 -16.93
C SER A 154 -1.96 -18.58 -15.75
N ALA A 155 -2.50 -18.89 -14.56
CA ALA A 155 -2.24 -18.14 -13.33
C ALA A 155 -0.76 -18.10 -12.96
N THR A 156 -0.06 -19.23 -13.03
CA THR A 156 1.37 -19.29 -12.70
C THR A 156 2.23 -18.42 -13.62
N LYS A 157 1.93 -18.41 -14.93
CA LYS A 157 2.62 -17.54 -15.89
C LYS A 157 2.35 -16.07 -15.63
N LEU A 158 1.12 -15.70 -15.29
CA LEU A 158 0.77 -14.32 -14.97
C LEU A 158 1.50 -13.84 -13.71
N LEU A 159 1.50 -14.64 -12.64
CA LEU A 159 2.17 -14.28 -11.39
C LEU A 159 3.68 -14.10 -11.59
N ARG A 160 4.33 -14.95 -12.40
CA ARG A 160 5.73 -14.75 -12.80
C ARG A 160 5.99 -13.43 -13.52
N GLN A 161 5.07 -13.02 -14.40
CA GLN A 161 5.17 -11.73 -15.09
C GLN A 161 5.01 -10.55 -14.13
N VAL A 162 4.06 -10.65 -13.18
CA VAL A 162 3.84 -9.63 -12.15
C VAL A 162 5.09 -9.48 -11.27
N GLU A 163 5.69 -10.59 -10.83
CA GLU A 163 6.90 -10.58 -10.02
C GLU A 163 8.10 -9.99 -10.76
N ALA A 164 8.29 -10.36 -12.04
CA ALA A 164 9.33 -9.78 -12.87
C ALA A 164 9.14 -8.26 -13.07
N TRP A 165 7.89 -7.81 -13.25
CA TRP A 165 7.56 -6.39 -13.38
C TRP A 165 7.80 -5.63 -12.07
N HIS A 166 7.39 -6.17 -10.92
CA HIS A 166 7.70 -5.59 -9.60
C HIS A 166 9.20 -5.50 -9.35
N SER A 167 9.95 -6.57 -9.69
CA SER A 167 11.41 -6.59 -9.55
C SER A 167 12.08 -5.52 -10.43
N HIS A 168 11.55 -5.28 -11.64
CA HIS A 168 12.03 -4.21 -12.50
C HIS A 168 11.74 -2.83 -11.93
N LEU A 169 10.53 -2.58 -11.42
CA LEU A 169 10.19 -1.31 -10.77
C LEU A 169 11.07 -1.01 -9.56
N ALA A 170 11.37 -2.01 -8.73
CA ALA A 170 12.25 -1.88 -7.58
C ALA A 170 13.69 -1.48 -7.99
N ARG A 171 14.16 -1.90 -9.17
CA ARG A 171 15.49 -1.54 -9.70
C ARG A 171 15.51 -0.17 -10.37
N VAL A 172 14.43 0.20 -11.05
CA VAL A 172 14.32 1.51 -11.74
C VAL A 172 14.09 2.64 -10.74
N GLN A 173 13.49 2.35 -9.58
CA GLN A 173 13.52 3.23 -8.42
C GLN A 173 14.90 3.20 -7.73
N ASP A 174 15.97 3.48 -8.48
CA ASP A 174 17.17 4.06 -7.88
C ASP A 174 16.79 5.49 -7.48
N VAL A 175 16.27 5.61 -6.27
CA VAL A 175 15.79 6.87 -5.70
C VAL A 175 16.98 7.81 -5.60
N VAL A 176 16.95 8.91 -6.35
CA VAL A 176 17.69 10.11 -5.96
C VAL A 176 17.15 10.49 -4.60
N PHE A 177 17.89 10.17 -3.53
CA PHE A 177 17.53 10.52 -2.15
C PHE A 177 17.32 12.03 -2.09
N GLN A 178 16.07 12.47 -2.19
CA GLN A 178 15.71 13.85 -1.87
C GLN A 178 15.64 13.93 -0.36
N SER A 179 16.70 14.43 0.25
CA SER A 179 16.67 14.87 1.64
C SER A 179 15.70 16.05 1.72
N TRP A 180 14.55 15.83 2.35
CA TRP A 180 13.65 16.93 2.67
C TRP A 180 14.36 17.86 3.64
N GLN A 181 14.37 19.17 3.35
CA GLN A 181 14.78 20.12 4.37
C GLN A 181 13.85 19.99 5.56
N THR A 182 14.42 19.94 6.76
CA THR A 182 13.64 19.93 7.99
C THR A 182 12.75 21.16 7.98
N CYS A 183 11.43 20.97 7.93
CA CYS A 183 10.54 22.05 8.31
C CYS A 183 10.92 22.45 9.73
N GLY A 184 11.10 23.74 10.03
CA GLY A 184 11.70 24.23 11.29
C GLY A 184 10.95 23.87 12.58
N LEU A 185 10.04 22.90 12.52
CA LEU A 185 9.49 22.19 13.65
C LEU A 185 10.59 21.35 14.29
N ARG A 186 10.77 21.56 15.59
CA ARG A 186 11.66 20.75 16.41
C ARG A 186 11.21 19.29 16.36
N PRO A 187 12.14 18.31 16.24
CA PRO A 187 11.79 16.90 16.38
C PRO A 187 11.01 16.66 17.66
N TYR A 188 9.95 15.87 17.56
CA TYR A 188 9.11 15.53 18.69
C TYR A 188 9.85 14.51 19.57
N GLU A 189 10.21 14.92 20.78
CA GLU A 189 10.76 14.05 21.82
C GLU A 189 9.60 13.62 22.71
N LEU A 190 9.29 12.30 22.72
CA LEU A 190 8.38 11.70 23.69
C LEU A 190 9.22 11.28 24.89
N ASP A 191 9.02 11.94 26.02
CA ASP A 191 9.51 11.44 27.30
C ASP A 191 8.65 10.23 27.71
N ASP A 192 9.27 9.07 27.92
CA ASP A 192 8.61 7.79 28.28
C ASP A 192 7.94 7.81 29.68
N GLU A 193 7.87 8.95 30.35
CA GLU A 193 7.35 9.06 31.70
C GLU A 193 5.92 9.60 31.74
N SER A 194 5.01 8.71 32.15
CA SER A 194 3.63 8.94 32.61
C SER A 194 2.49 8.82 31.59
N VAL A 195 2.04 7.58 31.34
CA VAL A 195 0.61 7.27 31.48
C VAL A 195 0.43 5.93 32.20
N ALA A 196 0.20 5.99 33.51
CA ALA A 196 -0.43 4.88 34.21
C ALA A 196 -1.85 4.72 33.65
N GLY A 197 -2.10 3.66 32.87
CA GLY A 197 -3.45 3.21 32.55
C GLY A 197 -3.80 2.96 31.09
N TRP A 198 -2.90 3.15 30.13
CA TRP A 198 -3.14 2.70 28.74
C TRP A 198 -2.31 1.45 28.42
N PRO A 199 -2.89 0.40 27.81
CA PRO A 199 -2.11 -0.75 27.38
C PRO A 199 -1.14 -0.30 26.31
N SER A 200 0.15 -0.35 26.66
CA SER A 200 1.34 -0.10 25.85
C SER A 200 1.06 -0.10 24.35
N SER A 201 0.76 1.09 23.83
CA SER A 201 0.79 1.41 22.41
C SER A 201 2.24 1.22 21.96
N GLY A 202 2.46 0.22 21.11
CA GLY A 202 3.76 -0.04 20.52
C GLY A 202 4.31 1.20 19.85
N THR A 203 5.57 1.49 20.14
CA THR A 203 6.36 2.56 19.53
C THR A 203 6.37 2.38 18.01
N PHE A 204 5.82 3.33 17.28
CA PHE A 204 6.04 3.42 15.83
C PHE A 204 7.33 4.20 15.60
N CYS A 205 8.48 3.53 15.77
CA CYS A 205 9.74 4.05 15.26
C CYS A 205 9.75 3.85 13.74
N VAL A 206 9.58 4.93 12.98
CA VAL A 206 10.14 4.95 11.61
C VAL A 206 11.65 4.99 11.80
N LYS A 207 12.30 3.83 11.78
CA LYS A 207 13.76 3.80 11.62
C LYS A 207 14.06 4.27 10.20
N PRO A 208 14.77 5.39 9.99
CA PRO A 208 15.54 5.52 8.77
C PRO A 208 16.58 4.40 8.83
N GLU A 209 16.43 3.41 7.97
CA GLU A 209 17.41 2.34 7.78
C GLU A 209 18.59 2.92 7.01
N ASN A 210 19.40 3.77 7.65
CA ASN A 210 20.60 4.36 7.08
C ASN A 210 21.56 4.78 8.21
N GLU A 211 22.54 3.95 8.50
CA GLU A 211 23.86 4.41 8.98
C GLU A 211 24.93 3.35 8.64
N GLY A 212 25.03 3.06 7.34
CA GLY A 212 26.28 2.58 6.76
C GLY A 212 27.10 3.79 6.31
N ALA A 213 28.30 3.94 6.87
CA ALA A 213 29.36 4.89 6.51
C ALA A 213 29.47 6.21 7.31
N ARG A 214 30.44 6.21 8.23
CA ARG A 214 31.37 7.31 8.59
C ARG A 214 30.75 8.71 8.73
N ALA A 215 29.95 8.91 9.77
CA ALA A 215 29.92 10.20 10.44
C ALA A 215 30.97 10.19 11.55
N GLN A 216 32.06 10.95 11.39
CA GLN A 216 32.85 11.40 12.53
C GLN A 216 31.94 12.28 13.38
N MET A 217 31.29 11.67 14.36
CA MET A 217 30.41 12.33 15.30
C MET A 217 31.31 12.99 16.36
N SER A 218 31.54 14.30 16.25
CA SER A 218 32.22 15.05 17.32
C SER A 218 31.26 15.20 18.49
N CYS A 219 31.28 14.24 19.41
CA CYS A 219 30.65 14.38 20.71
C CYS A 219 31.47 15.35 21.56
N ARG A 220 31.06 16.62 21.61
CA ARG A 220 31.46 17.51 22.71
C ARG A 220 30.55 17.19 23.90
N ARG A 221 31.09 16.56 24.94
CA ARG A 221 30.40 16.41 26.24
C ARG A 221 31.11 17.20 27.32
N ARG A 222 30.29 17.91 28.10
CA ARG A 222 30.60 18.25 29.49
C ARG A 222 30.50 16.93 30.28
N ASP A 223 31.51 16.67 31.09
CA ASP A 223 31.59 15.61 32.12
C ASP A 223 32.01 14.18 31.67
N GLY A 224 33.32 14.00 31.51
CA GLY A 224 34.09 13.15 32.42
C GLY A 224 34.21 11.62 32.20
N HIS A 225 33.45 10.97 31.33
CA HIS A 225 33.62 9.52 31.09
C HIS A 225 33.78 9.14 29.61
N ARG A 226 34.84 8.37 29.32
CA ARG A 226 35.26 7.94 27.98
C ARG A 226 34.52 6.66 27.59
N CYS A 227 33.60 6.72 26.63
CA CYS A 227 33.03 5.52 26.01
C CYS A 227 33.86 5.15 24.77
N VAL A 228 34.42 3.94 24.76
CA VAL A 228 34.98 3.32 23.57
C VAL A 228 34.08 2.12 23.24
N VAL A 229 33.42 2.12 22.08
CA VAL A 229 32.68 0.97 21.58
C VAL A 229 33.49 0.35 20.43
N ALA A 230 33.90 -0.90 20.60
CA ALA A 230 34.57 -1.68 19.57
C ALA A 230 33.54 -2.33 18.62
N PRO A 231 33.81 -2.43 17.30
CA PRO A 231 32.88 -3.04 16.35
C PRO A 231 32.99 -4.57 16.40
N SER A 232 31.93 -5.26 16.85
CA SER A 232 31.78 -6.71 16.66
C SER A 232 30.95 -7.03 15.42
N ARG A 233 31.44 -8.00 14.65
CA ARG A 233 30.97 -8.51 13.36
C ARG A 233 29.48 -8.86 13.35
N CYS A 234 28.82 -8.49 12.26
CA CYS A 234 27.44 -8.84 11.93
C CYS A 234 27.36 -10.31 11.48
N GLY A 235 26.57 -11.10 12.19
CA GLY A 235 26.27 -12.50 11.89
C GLY A 235 24.82 -12.84 12.24
N ARG A 236 24.14 -13.44 11.26
CA ARG A 236 22.77 -13.99 11.23
C ARG A 236 22.12 -14.40 12.55
N LEU A 237 20.78 -14.29 12.51
CA LEU A 237 19.72 -14.94 13.32
C LEU A 237 19.21 -14.14 14.53
N ALA A 238 17.88 -14.08 14.58
CA ALA A 238 17.07 -13.40 15.57
C ALA A 238 17.41 -13.80 17.01
N ARG A 239 17.42 -12.80 17.91
CA ARG A 239 16.71 -12.73 19.20
C ARG A 239 17.15 -11.46 19.95
N SER A 240 16.28 -10.96 20.80
CA SER A 240 16.43 -9.75 21.61
C SER A 240 17.75 -9.71 22.41
N CYS A 241 18.46 -8.59 22.36
CA CYS A 241 19.53 -8.27 23.30
C CYS A 241 19.05 -7.17 24.25
N SER A 242 18.72 -7.54 25.48
CA SER A 242 18.62 -6.61 26.61
C SER A 242 19.96 -6.63 27.34
N GLY A 243 20.75 -5.55 27.23
CA GLY A 243 22.01 -5.38 27.94
C GLY A 243 21.84 -4.32 29.03
N ARG A 244 22.13 -4.68 30.29
CA ARG A 244 22.06 -3.80 31.46
C ARG A 244 23.49 -3.33 31.78
N CYS A 245 23.75 -2.03 31.80
CA CYS A 245 25.05 -1.48 32.20
C CYS A 245 25.19 -1.49 33.74
N ARG A 246 26.33 -1.96 34.26
CA ARG A 246 26.79 -1.70 35.64
C ARG A 246 27.91 -0.67 35.62
N PRO A 247 27.98 0.26 36.59
CA PRO A 247 29.09 1.19 36.71
C PRO A 247 30.29 0.55 37.44
N GLU A 248 31.51 0.77 36.93
CA GLU A 248 32.76 0.50 37.64
C GLU A 248 33.27 1.78 38.32
N HIS A 249 33.63 1.66 39.61
CA HIS A 249 34.24 2.74 40.39
C HIS A 249 35.73 2.90 40.08
N GLY A 250 36.14 4.14 39.80
CA GLY A 250 37.51 4.49 39.45
C GLY A 250 38.49 4.47 40.63
N ARG A 251 39.75 4.13 40.34
CA ARG A 251 40.89 4.46 41.21
C ARG A 251 41.64 5.64 40.61
N GLY A 252 41.64 6.74 41.34
CA GLY A 252 42.42 7.95 41.06
C GLY A 252 43.91 7.76 41.37
N ALA A 253 44.70 8.56 40.66
CA ALA A 253 46.14 8.66 40.73
C ALA A 253 46.62 9.41 41.99
N GLU A 254 47.86 9.14 42.42
CA GLU A 254 48.67 10.11 43.17
C GLU A 254 50.08 10.21 42.57
N ARG A 255 50.55 11.46 42.46
CA ARG A 255 51.86 11.89 41.99
C ARG A 255 52.80 12.08 43.20
N ALA A 256 54.10 11.86 43.03
CA ALA A 256 55.19 12.79 43.40
C ALA A 256 56.56 12.13 43.07
N THR A 257 57.39 12.65 42.16
CA THR A 257 58.45 13.68 42.28
C THR A 257 59.78 13.21 42.92
N GLN A 258 60.87 13.29 42.14
CA GLN A 258 62.31 13.45 42.50
C GLN A 258 63.00 12.28 43.25
N ALA A 259 64.31 11.97 43.11
CA ALA A 259 65.47 12.73 42.65
C ALA A 259 66.55 11.80 42.06
N ALA A 260 67.50 12.40 41.34
CA ALA A 260 68.75 11.79 40.91
C ALA A 260 69.81 11.77 42.03
N ARG A 261 70.69 10.77 41.94
CA ARG A 261 71.89 10.43 42.74
C ARG A 261 71.66 9.64 44.01
#